data_AF-A0A0J1DKU2-F1
#
_entry.id   AF-A0A0J1DKU2-F1
#
_cell.length_a   1.000
_cell.length_b   1.000
_cell.length_c   1.000
_cell.angle_alpha   90.00
_cell.angle_beta   90.00
_cell.angle_gamma   90.00
#
_symmetry.space_group_name_H-M   'P 1'
#
loop_
_entity.id
_entity.type
_entity.pdbx_description
1 polymer ?
#
loop_
_entity_poly.entity_id
_entity_poly.type
_entity_poly.pdbx_seq_one_letter_code
_entity_poly.pdbx_strand_id
1 'polypeptide(L)'
;MDRFYRGLTAGVGAGIPMNLWSNAAYALGFGQLRLLDWAGVIIFGSLPQSFAQQAYAQVVQLIWVGFLGVVFAFLIPQISSQGLLGKGVFFSMVSGLLSYAVPVLFQLPELTVLDLPTVLNNHIGGLIWGLGLVYILCRLDGEKN
;
A
#
# COMPACT_ATOMS: atom_id res chain seq x y z
N MET A 1 18.79 12.16 -5.29
CA MET A 1 17.34 12.24 -5.58
C MET A 1 16.67 13.28 -4.69
N ASP A 2 15.67 13.99 -5.22
CA ASP A 2 14.80 14.87 -4.43
C ASP A 2 13.80 14.07 -3.58
N ARG A 3 13.01 14.77 -2.76
CA ARG A 3 12.05 14.13 -1.83
C ARG A 3 10.95 13.37 -2.55
N PHE A 4 10.51 13.85 -3.71
CA PHE A 4 9.46 13.20 -4.48
C PHE A 4 9.95 11.83 -4.96
N TYR A 5 11.10 11.76 -5.65
CA TYR A 5 11.59 10.48 -6.15
C TYR A 5 11.99 9.52 -5.03
N ARG A 6 12.48 10.03 -3.90
CA ARG A 6 12.80 9.19 -2.73
C ARG A 6 11.55 8.57 -2.11
N GLY A 7 10.50 9.37 -1.91
CA GLY A 7 9.20 8.89 -1.44
C GLY A 7 8.56 7.90 -2.40
N LEU A 8 8.57 8.20 -3.70
CA LEU A 8 8.06 7.32 -4.75
C LEU A 8 8.80 5.97 -4.76
N THR A 9 10.13 6.01 -4.78
CA THR A 9 10.98 4.81 -4.81
C THR A 9 10.78 3.96 -3.57
N ALA A 10 10.73 4.58 -2.39
CA ALA A 10 10.50 3.85 -1.16
C ALA A 10 9.08 3.28 -1.05
N GLY A 11 8.06 4.03 -1.47
CA GLY A 11 6.67 3.58 -1.49
C GLY A 11 6.45 2.39 -2.44
N VAL A 12 6.99 2.47 -3.66
CA VAL A 12 6.94 1.38 -4.65
C VAL A 12 7.77 0.18 -4.17
N GLY A 13 8.99 0.42 -3.70
CA GLY A 13 9.90 -0.63 -3.22
C GLY A 13 9.32 -1.41 -2.03
N ALA A 14 8.71 -0.71 -1.07
CA ALA A 14 7.99 -1.34 0.04
C ALA A 14 6.67 -1.99 -0.41
N GLY A 15 6.09 -1.53 -1.52
CA GLY A 15 4.91 -2.12 -2.14
C GLY A 15 5.14 -3.54 -2.65
N ILE A 16 6.37 -3.88 -3.06
CA ILE A 16 6.70 -5.22 -3.55
C ILE A 16 6.48 -6.30 -2.47
N PRO A 17 7.16 -6.27 -1.30
CA PRO A 17 6.94 -7.30 -0.27
C PRO A 17 5.50 -7.31 0.27
N MET A 18 4.83 -6.14 0.32
CA MET A 18 3.42 -6.06 0.69
C MET A 18 2.52 -6.85 -0.29
N ASN A 19 2.74 -6.72 -1.60
CA ASN A 19 1.95 -7.46 -2.59
C ASN A 19 2.34 -8.94 -2.65
N LEU A 20 3.61 -9.28 -2.43
CA LEU A 20 4.01 -10.69 -2.29
C LEU A 20 3.27 -11.37 -1.13
N TRP A 21 3.17 -10.69 0.02
CA TRP A 21 2.37 -11.15 1.14
C TRP A 21 0.89 -11.30 0.75
N SER A 22 0.29 -10.27 0.15
CA SER A 22 -1.13 -10.31 -0.23
C SER A 22 -1.47 -11.47 -1.17
N ASN A 23 -0.61 -11.74 -2.16
CA ASN A 23 -0.79 -12.88 -3.08
C ASN A 23 -0.59 -14.22 -2.36
N ALA A 24 0.40 -14.34 -1.48
CA ALA A 24 0.63 -15.56 -0.70
C ALA A 24 -0.53 -15.85 0.25
N ALA A 25 -1.02 -14.85 0.97
CA ALA A 25 -2.17 -14.96 1.86
C ALA A 25 -3.42 -15.41 1.11
N TYR A 26 -3.69 -14.81 -0.06
CA TYR A 26 -4.79 -15.23 -0.94
C TYR A 26 -4.65 -16.69 -1.39
N ALA A 27 -3.46 -17.11 -1.83
CA ALA A 27 -3.21 -18.48 -2.26
C ALA A 27 -3.38 -19.51 -1.12
N LEU A 28 -3.16 -19.09 0.13
CA LEU A 28 -3.38 -19.90 1.34
C LEU A 28 -4.82 -19.84 1.87
N GLY A 29 -5.72 -19.10 1.20
CA GLY A 29 -7.11 -18.90 1.65
C GLY A 29 -7.25 -17.92 2.83
N PHE A 30 -6.21 -17.17 3.17
CA PHE A 30 -6.25 -16.14 4.21
C PHE A 30 -6.70 -14.80 3.60
N GLY A 31 -8.02 -14.67 3.42
CA GLY A 31 -8.67 -13.56 2.75
C GLY A 31 -9.08 -13.89 1.32
N GLN A 32 -10.14 -13.23 0.84
CA GLN A 32 -10.78 -13.51 -0.45
C GLN A 32 -10.37 -12.54 -1.54
N LEU A 33 -9.70 -11.44 -1.19
CA LEU A 33 -9.27 -10.41 -2.12
C LEU A 33 -7.81 -10.05 -1.90
N ARG A 34 -7.11 -9.77 -3.00
CA ARG A 34 -5.74 -9.26 -3.00
C ARG A 34 -5.75 -7.73 -3.11
N LEU A 35 -4.64 -7.10 -2.74
CA LEU A 35 -4.48 -5.65 -2.90
C LEU A 35 -4.59 -5.18 -4.36
N LEU A 36 -4.22 -6.02 -5.33
CA LEU A 36 -4.41 -5.70 -6.75
C LEU A 36 -5.89 -5.74 -7.17
N ASP A 37 -6.71 -6.59 -6.53
CA ASP A 37 -8.13 -6.71 -6.85
C ASP A 37 -8.87 -5.42 -6.49
N TRP A 38 -8.42 -4.72 -5.45
CA TRP A 38 -8.91 -3.39 -5.08
C TRP A 38 -8.70 -2.37 -6.18
N ALA A 39 -7.47 -2.28 -6.71
CA ALA A 39 -7.18 -1.40 -7.84
C ALA A 39 -7.99 -1.83 -9.08
N GLY A 40 -8.14 -3.13 -9.28
CA GLY A 40 -8.96 -3.70 -10.36
C GLY A 40 -10.41 -3.21 -10.32
N VAL A 41 -11.08 -3.34 -9.17
CA VAL A 41 -12.47 -2.89 -9.01
C VAL A 41 -12.60 -1.38 -9.19
N ILE A 42 -11.66 -0.59 -8.68
CA ILE A 42 -11.70 0.89 -8.83
C ILE A 42 -11.55 1.31 -10.30
N ILE A 43 -10.71 0.63 -11.08
CA ILE A 43 -10.38 1.02 -12.45
C ILE A 43 -11.34 0.40 -13.47
N PHE A 44 -11.67 -0.88 -13.31
CA PHE A 44 -12.45 -1.66 -14.27
C PHE A 44 -13.92 -1.82 -13.84
N GLY A 45 -14.29 -1.41 -12.63
CA GLY A 45 -15.64 -1.62 -12.08
C GLY A 45 -15.95 -3.09 -11.74
N SER A 46 -14.96 -3.99 -11.85
CA SER A 46 -15.09 -5.42 -11.56
C SER A 46 -13.73 -6.02 -11.22
N LEU A 47 -13.73 -7.25 -10.71
CA LEU A 47 -12.50 -7.99 -10.46
C LEU A 47 -11.76 -8.24 -11.78
N PRO A 48 -10.42 -8.11 -11.83
CA PRO A 48 -9.63 -8.39 -13.01
C PRO A 48 -9.83 -9.83 -13.55
N GLN A 49 -10.34 -9.96 -14.78
CA GLN A 49 -10.68 -11.25 -15.40
C GLN A 49 -9.56 -11.85 -16.25
N SER A 50 -8.52 -11.07 -16.56
CA SER A 50 -7.40 -11.52 -17.40
C SER A 50 -6.06 -11.18 -16.78
N PHE A 51 -5.01 -11.88 -17.20
CA PHE A 51 -3.64 -11.59 -16.77
C PHE A 51 -3.24 -10.14 -17.06
N ALA A 52 -3.64 -9.59 -18.21
CA ALA A 52 -3.36 -8.21 -18.56
C ALA A 52 -4.05 -7.21 -17.62
N GLN A 53 -5.31 -7.46 -17.25
CA GLN A 53 -6.01 -6.64 -16.26
C GLN A 53 -5.36 -6.73 -14.88
N GLN A 54 -4.96 -7.94 -14.46
CA GLN A 54 -4.27 -8.14 -13.18
C GLN A 54 -2.92 -7.40 -13.15
N ALA A 55 -2.13 -7.50 -14.22
CA ALA A 55 -0.85 -6.81 -14.34
C ALA A 55 -1.03 -5.28 -14.30
N TYR A 56 -2.02 -4.75 -15.02
CA TYR A 56 -2.31 -3.31 -15.00
C TYR A 56 -2.80 -2.83 -13.63
N ALA A 57 -3.71 -3.57 -13.01
CA ALA A 57 -4.19 -3.27 -11.66
C ALA A 57 -3.04 -3.28 -10.64
N GLN A 58 -2.10 -4.22 -10.76
CA GLN A 58 -0.90 -4.29 -9.92
C GLN A 58 0.00 -3.06 -10.10
N VAL A 59 0.19 -2.58 -11.33
CA VAL A 59 0.96 -1.36 -11.61
C VAL A 59 0.30 -0.14 -10.96
N VAL A 60 -1.01 0.03 -11.13
CA VAL A 60 -1.73 1.17 -10.53
C VAL A 60 -1.73 1.09 -9.01
N GLN A 61 -1.86 -0.11 -8.45
CA GLN A 61 -1.73 -0.35 -7.01
C GLN A 61 -0.33 0.08 -6.50
N LEU A 62 0.75 -0.26 -7.23
CA LEU A 62 2.10 0.17 -6.88
C LEU A 62 2.29 1.69 -6.99
N ILE A 63 1.70 2.32 -8.00
CA ILE A 63 1.69 3.79 -8.14
C ILE A 63 0.96 4.42 -6.95
N TRP A 64 -0.17 3.85 -6.50
CA TRP A 64 -0.91 4.34 -5.34
C TRP A 64 -0.06 4.34 -4.07
N VAL A 65 0.61 3.22 -3.75
CA VAL A 65 1.50 3.19 -2.58
C VAL A 65 2.78 4.00 -2.78
N GLY A 66 3.24 4.17 -4.02
CA GLY A 66 4.27 5.13 -4.39
C GLY A 66 3.88 6.56 -4.03
N PHE A 67 2.66 6.97 -4.40
CA PHE A 67 2.08 8.28 -4.05
C PHE A 67 2.01 8.46 -2.52
N LEU A 68 1.54 7.46 -1.78
CA LEU A 68 1.54 7.52 -0.32
C LEU A 68 2.96 7.65 0.26
N GLY A 69 3.96 6.99 -0.35
CA GLY A 69 5.36 7.17 0.01
C GLY A 69 5.89 8.58 -0.23
N VAL A 70 5.47 9.22 -1.33
CA VAL A 70 5.74 10.66 -1.60
C VAL A 70 5.16 11.51 -0.48
N VAL A 71 3.87 11.34 -0.17
CA VAL A 71 3.19 12.09 0.91
C VAL A 71 3.95 11.94 2.22
N PHE A 72 4.32 10.72 2.59
CA PHE A 72 5.10 10.47 3.81
C PHE A 72 6.45 11.20 3.79
N ALA A 73 7.21 11.13 2.69
CA ALA A 73 8.52 11.79 2.58
C ALA A 73 8.45 13.32 2.70
N PHE A 74 7.32 13.94 2.32
CA PHE A 74 7.08 15.38 2.53
C PHE A 74 6.61 15.71 3.96
N LEU A 75 6.00 14.76 4.67
CA LEU A 75 5.61 14.93 6.07
C LEU A 75 6.79 14.84 7.03
N ILE A 76 7.80 13.98 6.77
CA ILE A 76 8.95 13.76 7.66
C ILE A 76 9.61 15.05 8.15
N PRO A 77 9.96 16.03 7.29
CA PRO A 77 10.67 17.23 7.73
C PRO A 77 9.84 18.17 8.61
N GLN A 78 8.51 18.01 8.58
CA GLN A 78 7.57 18.80 9.39
C GLN A 78 7.35 18.19 10.78
N ILE A 79 7.88 16.98 11.01
CA ILE A 79 7.72 16.24 12.26
C ILE A 79 9.10 15.80 12.77
N SER A 80 9.22 15.57 14.08
CA SER A 80 10.49 15.05 14.64
C SER A 80 10.92 13.75 13.95
N SER A 81 12.22 13.55 13.71
CA SER A 81 12.75 12.27 13.18
C SER A 81 12.73 11.13 14.21
N GLN A 82 12.46 11.44 15.49
CA GLN A 82 12.34 10.43 16.54
C GLN A 82 11.14 9.50 16.27
N GLY A 83 11.38 8.19 16.43
CA GLY A 83 10.33 7.17 16.29
C GLY A 83 9.82 6.97 14.86
N LEU A 84 10.65 7.19 13.83
CA LEU A 84 10.23 7.15 12.42
C LEU A 84 9.57 5.83 12.00
N LEU A 85 10.04 4.69 12.52
CA LEU A 85 9.40 3.38 12.28
C LEU A 85 7.96 3.34 12.78
N GLY A 86 7.71 3.81 14.01
CA GLY A 86 6.36 3.90 14.56
C GLY A 86 5.46 4.84 13.76
N LYS A 87 6.03 5.93 13.22
CA LYS A 87 5.32 6.86 12.34
C LYS A 87 4.96 6.24 10.99
N GLY A 88 5.84 5.42 10.42
CA GLY A 88 5.56 4.67 9.20
C GLY A 88 4.43 3.68 9.38
N VAL A 89 4.44 2.92 10.50
CA VAL A 89 3.34 2.02 10.88
C VAL A 89 2.04 2.78 11.10
N PHE A 90 2.06 3.86 11.87
CA PHE A 90 0.87 4.68 12.09
C PHE A 90 0.30 5.24 10.78
N PHE A 91 1.17 5.77 9.92
CA PHE A 91 0.78 6.30 8.62
C PHE A 91 0.17 5.22 7.73
N SER A 92 0.72 4.00 7.70
CA SER A 92 0.17 2.91 6.90
C SER A 92 -1.19 2.43 7.42
N MET A 93 -1.40 2.40 8.73
CA MET A 93 -2.71 2.08 9.31
C MET A 93 -3.76 3.14 8.98
N VAL A 94 -3.42 4.43 9.12
CA VAL A 94 -4.35 5.52 8.83
C VAL A 94 -4.66 5.61 7.33
N SER A 95 -3.65 5.56 6.47
CA SER A 95 -3.87 5.59 5.01
C SER A 95 -4.58 4.34 4.50
N GLY A 96 -4.31 3.18 5.10
CA GLY A 96 -5.06 1.94 4.87
C GLY A 96 -6.53 2.09 5.23
N LEU A 97 -6.83 2.60 6.44
CA LEU A 97 -8.20 2.89 6.88
C LEU A 97 -8.93 3.83 5.91
N LEU A 98 -8.27 4.92 5.49
CA LEU A 98 -8.84 5.85 4.51
C LEU A 98 -9.08 5.20 3.15
N SER A 99 -8.27 4.20 2.78
CA SER A 99 -8.46 3.43 1.54
C SER A 99 -9.73 2.57 1.59
N TYR A 100 -10.18 2.13 2.77
CA TYR A 100 -11.49 1.46 2.94
C TYR A 100 -12.67 2.42 2.79
N ALA A 101 -12.49 3.71 3.13
CA ALA A 101 -13.59 4.68 3.10
C ALA A 101 -14.13 4.89 1.69
N VAL A 102 -13.26 4.87 0.67
CA VAL A 102 -13.65 5.09 -0.73
C VAL A 102 -14.65 4.02 -1.21
N PRO A 103 -14.34 2.71 -1.21
CA PRO A 103 -15.28 1.71 -1.69
C PRO A 103 -16.57 1.62 -0.88
N VAL A 104 -16.52 1.88 0.42
CA VAL A 104 -17.70 1.87 1.28
C VAL A 104 -18.64 3.05 0.97
N LEU A 105 -18.11 4.27 0.84
CA LEU A 105 -18.92 5.46 0.56
C LEU A 105 -19.55 5.43 -0.84
N PHE A 106 -18.82 4.90 -1.81
CA PHE A 106 -19.28 4.80 -3.20
C PHE A 106 -19.95 3.47 -3.55
N GLN A 107 -20.13 2.58 -2.55
CA GLN A 107 -20.78 1.28 -2.70
C GLN A 107 -20.19 0.44 -3.85
N LEU A 108 -18.86 0.40 -3.96
CA LEU A 108 -18.23 -0.39 -5.01
C LEU A 108 -18.54 -1.89 -4.79
N PRO A 109 -19.01 -2.60 -5.82
CA PRO A 109 -19.23 -4.05 -5.78
C PRO A 109 -17.96 -4.77 -5.32
N GLU A 110 -18.10 -5.89 -4.61
CA GLU A 110 -17.00 -6.70 -4.06
C GLU A 110 -16.16 -6.03 -2.95
N LEU A 111 -16.15 -4.70 -2.83
CA LEU A 111 -15.32 -3.97 -1.85
C LEU A 111 -16.12 -3.31 -0.70
N THR A 112 -17.44 -3.35 -0.75
CA THR A 112 -18.29 -2.71 0.27
C THR A 112 -18.33 -3.51 1.57
N VAL A 113 -18.38 -4.83 1.48
CA VAL A 113 -18.45 -5.75 2.63
C VAL A 113 -17.31 -6.74 2.51
N LEU A 114 -16.39 -6.70 3.48
CA LEU A 114 -15.20 -7.52 3.50
C LEU A 114 -15.22 -8.42 4.73
N ASP A 115 -14.71 -9.63 4.58
CA ASP A 115 -14.54 -10.54 5.70
C ASP A 115 -13.32 -10.15 6.56
N LEU A 116 -13.36 -10.59 7.83
CA LEU A 116 -12.28 -10.31 8.78
C LEU A 116 -10.90 -10.80 8.29
N PRO A 117 -10.77 -12.00 7.67
CA PRO A 117 -9.49 -12.44 7.09
C PRO A 117 -8.93 -11.47 6.04
N THR A 118 -9.75 -10.96 5.13
CA THR A 118 -9.29 -9.98 4.12
C THR A 118 -8.83 -8.68 4.77
N VAL A 119 -9.58 -8.18 5.77
CA VAL A 119 -9.19 -6.97 6.51
C VAL A 119 -7.87 -7.18 7.23
N LEU A 120 -7.68 -8.31 7.93
CA LEU A 120 -6.43 -8.63 8.61
C LEU A 120 -5.25 -8.80 7.64
N ASN A 121 -5.47 -9.49 6.52
CA ASN A 121 -4.49 -9.65 5.45
C ASN A 121 -3.98 -8.28 4.96
N ASN A 122 -4.90 -7.36 4.66
CA ASN A 122 -4.59 -6.01 4.22
C ASN A 122 -3.82 -5.21 5.29
N HIS A 123 -4.19 -5.34 6.57
CA HIS A 123 -3.48 -4.66 7.66
C HIS A 123 -2.05 -5.20 7.83
N ILE A 124 -1.84 -6.51 7.74
CA ILE A 124 -0.49 -7.10 7.76
C ILE A 124 0.32 -6.58 6.56
N GLY A 125 -0.29 -6.53 5.37
CA GLY A 125 0.31 -5.88 4.21
C GLY A 125 0.70 -4.42 4.48
N GLY A 126 -0.19 -3.64 5.09
CA GLY A 126 0.08 -2.26 5.50
C GLY A 126 1.22 -2.13 6.51
N LEU A 127 1.37 -3.06 7.45
CA LEU A 127 2.50 -3.10 8.38
C LEU A 127 3.81 -3.39 7.66
N ILE A 128 3.82 -4.39 6.76
CA ILE A 128 4.98 -4.71 5.90
C ILE A 128 5.39 -3.48 5.09
N TRP A 129 4.42 -2.80 4.49
CA TRP A 129 4.66 -1.60 3.71
C TRP A 129 5.18 -0.44 4.56
N GLY A 130 4.55 -0.14 5.70
CA GLY A 130 4.96 0.98 6.56
C GLY A 130 6.38 0.82 7.12
N LEU A 131 6.75 -0.41 7.49
CA LEU A 131 8.13 -0.73 7.91
C LEU A 131 9.11 -0.65 6.75
N GLY A 132 8.76 -1.24 5.60
CA GLY A 132 9.59 -1.21 4.39
C GLY A 132 9.81 0.22 3.86
N LEU A 133 8.78 1.06 3.90
CA LEU A 133 8.81 2.45 3.46
C LEU A 133 9.88 3.21 4.24
N VAL A 134 9.82 3.15 5.57
CA VAL A 134 10.77 3.84 6.45
C VAL A 134 12.18 3.29 6.26
N TYR A 135 12.33 1.96 6.19
CA TYR A 135 13.63 1.33 5.96
C TYR A 135 14.29 1.83 4.67
N ILE A 136 13.56 1.80 3.55
CA ILE A 136 14.09 2.24 2.25
C ILE A 136 14.35 3.75 2.25
N LEU A 137 13.44 4.56 2.82
CA LEU A 137 13.64 6.01 2.91
C LEU A 137 14.91 6.38 3.68
N CYS A 138 15.14 5.74 4.82
CA CYS A 138 16.35 5.92 5.63
C CYS A 138 17.60 5.52 4.84
N ARG A 139 17.55 4.42 4.09
CA ARG A 139 18.68 3.98 3.27
C ARG A 139 19.03 4.99 2.17
N LEU A 140 18.00 5.55 1.51
CA LEU A 140 18.12 6.59 0.49
C LEU A 140 18.51 7.96 1.07
N ASP A 141 18.31 8.20 2.37
CA ASP A 141 18.83 9.37 3.09
C ASP A 141 20.31 9.21 3.45
N GLY A 142 20.69 8.02 3.91
CA GLY A 142 22.06 7.72 4.32
C GLY A 142 23.08 7.71 3.17
N GLU A 143 22.64 7.54 1.92
CA GLU A 143 23.49 7.69 0.73
C GLU A 143 23.96 9.13 0.47
N LYS A 144 23.55 10.11 1.29
CA LYS A 144 23.98 11.51 1.20
C LYS A 144 25.15 11.89 2.11
N ASN A 145 25.74 10.94 2.86
CA ASN A 145 26.92 11.18 3.70
C ASN A 145 28.16 10.50 3.14
#